data_AF-A0A6M1YVE7-F1
#
_entry.id   AF-A0A6M1YVE7-F1
#
_cell.length_a   1.000
_cell.length_b   1.000
_cell.length_c   1.000
_cell.angle_alpha   90.00
_cell.angle_beta   90.00
_cell.angle_gamma   90.00
#
_symmetry.space_group_name_H-M   'P 1'
#
loop_
_entity.id
_entity.type
_entity.pdbx_description
1 polymer ?
#
loop_
_entity_poly.entity_id
_entity_poly.type
_entity_poly.pdbx_seq_one_letter_code
_entity_poly.pdbx_strand_id
1 'polypeptide(L)'
;MSNTTRLSVEIPSNEHKKLKILADANGLTLRDFILIILDPILHPKKKPNKTTIKAIEDTEKGIGLKTYKNIDQMWEALGLDE
;
A
#
# COMPACT_ATOMS: atom_id res chain seq x y z
N MET A 1 30.92 7.06 8.01
CA MET A 1 30.71 5.70 7.47
C MET A 1 29.30 5.64 6.92
N SER A 2 29.09 5.28 5.65
CA SER A 2 27.74 5.16 5.09
C SER A 2 27.02 3.97 5.71
N ASN A 3 25.93 4.21 6.45
CA ASN A 3 25.16 3.19 7.15
C ASN A 3 24.19 2.47 6.19
N THR A 4 24.72 1.78 5.18
CA THR A 4 23.93 1.10 4.14
C THR A 4 24.41 -0.33 3.94
N THR A 5 23.47 -1.28 3.90
CA THR A 5 23.72 -2.70 3.61
C THR A 5 23.26 -3.06 2.20
N ARG A 6 23.96 -3.98 1.52
CA ARG A 6 23.60 -4.45 0.17
C ARG A 6 22.41 -5.41 0.22
N LEU A 7 21.39 -5.15 -0.59
CA LEU A 7 20.29 -6.08 -0.86
C LEU A 7 20.56 -6.80 -2.20
N SER A 8 20.46 -8.13 -2.19
CA SER A 8 20.52 -8.97 -3.39
C SER A 8 19.22 -9.78 -3.48
N VAL A 9 18.57 -9.76 -4.64
CA VAL A 9 17.31 -10.48 -4.89
C VAL A 9 17.43 -11.19 -6.23
N GLU A 10 17.08 -12.48 -6.25
CA GLU A 10 16.96 -13.24 -7.49
C GLU A 10 15.54 -13.10 -8.03
N ILE A 11 15.42 -12.69 -9.30
CA ILE A 11 14.13 -12.56 -9.98
C ILE A 11 14.24 -13.08 -11.42
N PRO A 12 13.14 -13.58 -12.02
CA PRO A 12 13.13 -13.95 -13.42
C PRO A 12 13.53 -12.78 -14.32
N SER A 13 14.34 -13.05 -15.35
CA SER A 13 14.86 -12.02 -16.26
C SER A 13 13.76 -11.18 -16.91
N ASN A 14 12.62 -11.78 -17.22
CA ASN A 14 11.47 -11.06 -17.79
C ASN A 14 10.87 -10.06 -16.80
N GLU A 15 10.76 -10.41 -15.53
CA GLU A 15 10.25 -9.51 -14.48
C GLU A 15 11.24 -8.39 -14.18
N HIS A 16 12.55 -8.67 -14.20
CA HIS A 16 13.58 -7.64 -14.09
C HIS A 16 13.45 -6.58 -15.19
N LYS A 17 13.21 -6.99 -16.43
CA LYS A 17 13.00 -6.05 -17.56
C LYS A 17 11.76 -5.19 -17.35
N LYS A 18 10.63 -5.79 -16.94
CA LYS A 18 9.40 -5.05 -16.66
C LYS A 18 9.61 -4.02 -15.56
N LEU A 19 10.26 -4.41 -14.46
CA LEU A 19 10.59 -3.49 -13.36
C LEU A 19 11.46 -2.33 -13.81
N LYS A 20 12.45 -2.59 -14.68
CA LYS A 20 13.29 -1.53 -15.23
C LYS A 20 12.49 -0.54 -16.07
N ILE A 21 11.63 -1.03 -16.97
CA ILE A 21 10.75 -0.17 -17.79
C ILE A 21 9.84 0.69 -16.90
N LEU A 22 9.29 0.10 -15.83
CA LEU A 22 8.45 0.83 -14.87
C LEU A 22 9.24 1.91 -14.12
N ALA A 23 10.46 1.60 -13.66
CA ALA A 23 11.32 2.59 -13.01
C ALA A 23 11.65 3.75 -13.95
N ASP A 24 12.05 3.46 -15.19
CA ASP A 24 12.37 4.45 -16.22
C ASP A 24 11.15 5.33 -16.55
N ALA A 25 9.94 4.74 -16.65
CA ALA A 25 8.70 5.48 -16.90
C ALA A 25 8.33 6.45 -15.76
N ASN A 26 8.81 6.18 -14.54
CA ASN A 26 8.64 7.06 -13.38
C ASN A 26 9.82 8.03 -13.18
N GLY A 27 10.83 8.02 -14.07
CA GLY A 27 12.03 8.84 -13.95
C GLY A 27 12.92 8.46 -12.76
N LEU A 28 12.84 7.21 -12.30
CA LEU A 28 13.54 6.71 -11.11
C LEU A 28 14.59 5.67 -11.49
N THR A 29 15.65 5.56 -10.68
CA THR A 29 16.53 4.39 -10.77
C THR A 29 15.79 3.16 -10.25
N LEU A 30 16.17 1.96 -10.72
CA LEU A 30 15.57 0.71 -10.23
C LEU A 30 15.72 0.55 -8.70
N ARG A 31 16.84 1.03 -8.14
CA ARG A 31 17.06 1.07 -6.69
C ARG A 31 16.00 1.93 -6.00
N ASP A 32 15.85 3.17 -6.45
CA ASP A 32 14.95 4.13 -5.78
C ASP A 32 13.49 3.70 -5.94
N PHE A 33 13.13 3.17 -7.11
CA PHE A 33 11.82 2.58 -7.35
C PHE A 33 11.48 1.46 -6.36
N ILE A 34 12.41 0.51 -6.15
CA ILE A 34 12.23 -0.57 -5.17
C ILE A 34 12.14 -0.01 -3.75
N LEU A 35 13.02 0.92 -3.37
CA LEU A 35 13.02 1.49 -2.02
C LEU A 35 11.73 2.26 -1.72
N ILE A 36 11.19 3.01 -2.68
CA ILE A 36 9.91 3.72 -2.53
C ILE A 36 8.75 2.74 -2.28
N ILE A 37 8.73 1.62 -3.01
CA ILE A 37 7.70 0.60 -2.83
C ILE A 37 7.82 -0.07 -1.45
N LEU A 38 9.04 -0.30 -0.98
CA LEU A 38 9.30 -0.95 0.31
C LEU A 38 9.13 0.00 1.51
N ASP A 39 9.33 1.31 1.34
CA ASP A 39 9.28 2.29 2.42
C ASP A 39 8.01 2.24 3.29
N PRO A 40 6.78 2.21 2.75
CA PRO A 40 5.59 2.13 3.60
C PRO A 40 5.47 0.82 4.39
N ILE A 41 6.13 -0.25 3.92
CA ILE A 41 6.15 -1.56 4.58
C ILE A 41 7.18 -1.56 5.71
N LEU A 42 8.37 -1.00 5.45
CA LEU A 42 9.48 -0.95 6.40
C LEU A 42 9.31 0.16 7.45
N HIS A 43 8.72 1.29 7.06
CA HIS A 43 8.51 2.49 7.87
C HIS A 43 7.03 2.89 7.85
N PRO A 44 6.12 2.06 8.40
CA PRO A 44 4.71 2.42 8.44
C PRO A 44 4.53 3.71 9.26
N LYS A 45 4.00 4.77 8.63
CA LYS A 45 3.79 6.09 9.26
C LYS A 45 3.04 5.99 10.60
N LYS A 46 2.13 5.02 10.73
CA LYS A 46 1.47 4.61 11.97
C LYS A 46 1.26 3.10 11.92
N LYS A 47 1.69 2.38 12.96
CA LYS A 47 1.29 0.98 13.14
C LYS A 47 -0.19 0.96 13.54
N PRO A 48 -1.06 0.23 12.84
CA PRO A 48 -2.45 0.04 13.27
C PRO A 48 -2.50 -0.40 14.74
N ASN A 49 -3.36 0.24 15.54
CA ASN A 49 -3.62 -0.22 16.89
C ASN A 49 -4.50 -1.48 16.86
N LYS A 50 -4.70 -2.15 18.01
CA LYS A 50 -5.48 -3.39 18.07
C LYS A 50 -6.88 -3.25 17.46
N THR A 51 -7.52 -2.10 17.66
CA THR A 51 -8.86 -1.81 17.10
C THR A 51 -8.83 -1.75 15.59
N THR A 52 -7.86 -1.06 15.00
CA THR A 52 -7.71 -0.96 13.54
C THR A 52 -7.38 -2.32 12.92
N ILE A 53 -6.50 -3.11 13.54
CA ILE A 53 -6.17 -4.46 13.06
C ILE A 53 -7.43 -5.33 13.02
N LYS A 54 -8.20 -5.33 14.11
CA LYS A 54 -9.45 -6.09 14.18
C LYS A 54 -10.46 -5.63 13.11
N ALA A 55 -10.60 -4.32 12.89
CA ALA A 55 -11.49 -3.80 11.86
C ALA A 55 -11.10 -4.25 10.44
N ILE A 56 -9.80 -4.35 10.15
CA ILE A 56 -9.28 -4.89 8.88
C ILE A 56 -9.62 -6.38 8.77
N GLU A 57 -9.34 -7.18 9.80
CA GLU A 57 -9.66 -8.62 9.82
C GLU A 57 -11.16 -8.90 9.68
N ASP A 58 -12.00 -8.11 10.34
CA ASP A 58 -13.46 -8.22 10.25
C ASP A 58 -13.92 -7.86 8.82
N THR A 59 -13.35 -6.80 8.23
CA THR A 59 -13.62 -6.39 6.83
C THR A 59 -13.25 -7.49 5.82
N GLU A 60 -12.08 -8.12 5.96
CA GLU A 60 -11.65 -9.23 5.08
C GLU A 60 -12.57 -10.45 5.19
N LYS A 61 -13.19 -10.65 6.35
CA LYS A 61 -14.20 -11.70 6.58
C LYS A 61 -15.62 -11.28 6.19
N GLY A 62 -15.81 -10.08 5.68
CA GLY A 62 -17.13 -9.54 5.33
C GLY A 62 -18.00 -9.15 6.53
N ILE A 63 -17.43 -9.03 7.72
CA ILE A 63 -18.11 -8.69 8.97
C ILE A 63 -18.16 -7.17 9.11
N GLY A 64 -19.35 -6.62 9.42
CA GLY A 64 -19.52 -5.20 9.71
C GLY A 64 -19.52 -4.27 8.49
N LEU A 65 -19.56 -4.83 7.27
CA LEU A 65 -19.69 -4.06 6.03
C LEU A 65 -21.12 -3.58 5.84
N LYS A 66 -21.28 -2.31 5.45
CA LYS A 66 -22.54 -1.73 4.98
C LYS A 66 -22.41 -1.38 3.51
N THR A 67 -23.44 -1.68 2.74
CA THR A 67 -23.51 -1.32 1.32
C THR A 67 -24.53 -0.21 1.12
N TYR A 68 -24.19 0.70 0.21
CA TYR A 68 -25.04 1.82 -0.18
C TYR A 68 -25.16 1.84 -1.70
N LYS A 69 -26.28 2.36 -2.20
CA LYS A 69 -26.56 2.39 -3.64
C LYS A 69 -25.74 3.44 -4.38
N ASN A 70 -25.43 4.55 -3.72
CA ASN A 70 -24.68 5.67 -4.25
C ASN A 70 -23.99 6.45 -3.10
N ILE A 71 -23.21 7.46 -3.48
CA ILE A 71 -22.44 8.26 -2.53
C ILE A 71 -23.34 9.13 -1.64
N ASP A 72 -24.45 9.65 -2.17
CA ASP A 72 -25.39 10.50 -1.43
C ASP A 72 -26.01 9.74 -0.25
N GLN A 73 -26.48 8.51 -0.49
CA GLN A 73 -27.02 7.65 0.56
C GLN A 73 -25.97 7.29 1.62
N MET A 74 -24.71 7.15 1.21
CA MET A 74 -23.62 6.89 2.15
C MET A 74 -23.35 8.12 3.03
N TRP A 75 -23.39 9.34 2.47
CA TRP A 75 -23.19 10.58 3.22
C TRP A 75 -24.30 10.82 4.24
N GLU A 76 -25.56 10.66 3.84
CA GLU A 76 -26.73 10.72 4.73
C GLU A 76 -26.59 9.71 5.89
N ALA A 77 -26.24 8.46 5.58
CA ALA A 77 -26.07 7.43 6.60
C ALA A 77 -24.89 7.65 7.55
N LEU A 78 -23.92 8.48 7.16
CA LEU A 78 -22.77 8.88 7.97
C LEU A 78 -23.00 10.23 8.70
N GLY A 79 -24.13 10.92 8.44
CA GLY A 79 -24.42 12.24 8.97
C GLY A 79 -23.45 13.30 8.46
N LEU A 80 -23.05 13.19 7.19
CA LEU A 80 -22.10 14.08 6.51
C LEU A 80 -22.78 14.97 5.47
N ASP A 81 -24.11 14.90 5.37
CA ASP A 81 -24.95 15.81 4.59
C ASP A 81 -25.28 17.07 5.42
N GLU A 82 -24.78 18.22 4.95
CA GLU A 82 -25.22 19.56 5.41
C GLU A 82 -26.49 20.01 4.67
#